data_AF-A0A2A4JJI9-F1
#
_entry.id   AF-A0A2A4JJI9-F1
#
_cell.length_a   1.000
_cell.length_b   1.000
_cell.length_c   1.000
_cell.angle_alpha   90.00
_cell.angle_beta   90.00
_cell.angle_gamma   90.00
#
_symmetry.space_group_name_H-M   'P 1'
#
loop_
_entity.id
_entity.type
_entity.pdbx_description
1 polymer ?
#
loop_
_entity_poly.entity_id
_entity_poly.type
_entity_poly.pdbx_seq_one_letter_code
_entity_poly.pdbx_strand_id
1 'polypeptide(L)'
;MLRYTSIVAFSCCLVLCVGYKVGNGAACGPKEEMQCIHSCPPQVTCRNRFIGTSCLLTDETCDNVCVCKPGLVRNDAGECVPEEQCDTCPGAHEFFECGSACDNECATLATQNRTHCPIKNIVCNRKCYCLDGYARDQSGNCIPVEKCHNHDSIKPKEDTRVRRHSLTHPSCTDENEVYTDCKKNCPPDTCLSLVARFKCDGSEPCKKGCVCKPGYLRQDINSPCKPICKCDEMKNSGDCKEQS
;
A
#
# COMPACT_ATOMS: atom_id res chain seq x y z
N MET A 1 33.09 14.34 -1.92
CA MET A 1 34.32 15.16 -2.06
C MET A 1 33.93 16.60 -1.77
N LEU A 2 34.41 17.20 -0.68
CA LEU A 2 34.17 18.62 -0.38
C LEU A 2 34.88 19.47 -1.43
N ARG A 3 34.16 20.39 -2.09
CA ARG A 3 34.76 21.44 -2.91
C ARG A 3 34.61 22.77 -2.18
N TYR A 4 35.73 23.43 -1.90
CA TYR A 4 35.80 24.72 -1.24
C TYR A 4 36.02 25.82 -2.29
N THR A 5 35.14 26.82 -2.33
CA THR A 5 35.36 28.06 -3.08
C THR A 5 35.64 29.19 -2.10
N SER A 6 36.89 29.67 -2.08
CA SER A 6 37.34 30.77 -1.23
C SER A 6 37.26 32.09 -1.99
N ILE A 7 36.44 33.03 -1.51
CA ILE A 7 36.45 34.43 -1.99
C ILE A 7 37.40 35.20 -1.08
N VAL A 8 38.49 35.71 -1.66
CA VAL A 8 39.55 36.46 -0.93
C VAL A 8 39.24 37.96 -1.04
N ALA A 9 38.85 38.59 0.06
CA ALA A 9 38.81 40.05 0.17
C ALA A 9 40.00 40.51 1.03
N PHE A 10 40.92 41.27 0.43
CA PHE A 10 42.08 41.84 1.11
C PHE A 10 41.65 43.04 1.97
N SER A 11 41.47 42.83 3.27
CA SER A 11 41.63 43.89 4.26
C SER A 11 42.09 43.27 5.57
N CYS A 12 43.09 43.90 6.17
CA CYS A 12 43.83 43.46 7.33
C CYS A 12 42.90 43.22 8.53
N CYS A 13 43.11 42.10 9.23
CA CYS A 13 42.40 41.59 10.42
C CYS A 13 41.18 40.68 10.16
N LEU A 14 41.37 39.41 10.56
CA LEU A 14 40.38 38.36 10.79
C LEU A 14 39.66 37.83 9.55
N VAL A 15 40.25 36.77 8.96
CA VAL A 15 39.56 35.88 8.02
C VAL A 15 38.48 35.12 8.79
N LEU A 16 37.29 35.72 8.90
CA LEU A 16 36.10 35.00 9.32
C LEU A 16 35.62 34.17 8.12
N CYS A 17 36.04 32.90 8.09
CA CYS A 17 35.42 31.90 7.23
C CYS A 17 33.97 31.71 7.70
N VAL A 18 33.03 32.47 7.16
CA VAL A 18 31.61 32.23 7.37
C VAL A 18 31.25 30.96 6.60
N GLY A 19 31.26 29.83 7.30
CA GLY A 19 30.70 28.58 6.80
C GLY A 19 29.18 28.66 6.84
N TYR A 20 28.55 29.16 5.79
CA TYR A 20 27.11 28.95 5.61
C TYR A 20 26.91 27.48 5.23
N LYS A 21 26.17 26.74 6.06
CA LYS A 21 25.55 25.49 5.61
C LYS A 21 24.60 25.87 4.49
N VAL A 22 25.04 25.69 3.25
CA VAL A 22 24.12 25.48 2.14
C VAL A 22 23.30 24.27 2.59
N GLY A 23 22.04 24.51 2.95
CA GLY A 23 21.11 23.44 3.26
C GLY A 23 21.21 22.42 2.14
N ASN A 24 21.33 21.13 2.49
CA ASN A 24 21.30 20.05 1.52
C ASN A 24 20.05 20.27 0.66
N GLY A 25 20.20 20.88 -0.52
CA GLY A 25 19.26 20.66 -1.60
C GLY A 25 19.21 19.15 -1.73
N ALA A 26 18.02 18.58 -1.58
CA ALA A 26 17.80 17.14 -1.47
C ALA A 26 18.54 16.42 -2.61
N ALA A 27 19.75 15.94 -2.32
CA ALA A 27 20.56 15.26 -3.29
C ALA A 27 20.02 13.84 -3.36
N CYS A 28 19.60 13.43 -4.56
CA CYS A 28 19.13 12.07 -4.78
C CYS A 28 20.26 11.06 -4.54
N GLY A 29 19.87 9.81 -4.25
CA GLY A 29 20.81 8.71 -4.09
C GLY A 29 21.66 8.47 -5.35
N PRO A 30 22.74 7.69 -5.24
CA PRO A 30 23.68 7.46 -6.35
C PRO A 30 23.04 6.81 -7.59
N LYS A 31 21.95 6.06 -7.42
CA LYS A 31 21.18 5.40 -8.49
C LYS A 31 19.90 6.15 -8.86
N GLU A 32 19.78 7.39 -8.39
CA GLU A 32 18.61 8.22 -8.59
C GLU A 32 19.02 9.54 -9.23
N GLU A 33 18.05 10.21 -9.83
CA GLU A 33 18.19 11.56 -10.36
C GLU A 33 16.94 12.37 -10.05
N MET A 34 17.10 13.67 -9.88
CA MET A 34 15.99 14.58 -9.63
C MET A 34 15.24 14.80 -10.94
N GLN A 35 13.96 14.50 -10.97
CA GLN A 35 13.09 14.79 -12.11
C GLN A 35 11.79 15.42 -11.63
N CYS A 36 11.24 16.32 -12.44
CA CYS A 36 9.88 16.83 -12.25
C CYS A 36 8.91 15.83 -12.86
N ILE A 37 8.11 15.15 -12.02
CA ILE A 37 7.14 14.16 -12.49
C ILE A 37 5.73 14.54 -12.03
N HIS A 38 4.75 14.10 -12.80
CA HIS A 38 3.35 14.18 -12.39
C HIS A 38 2.97 13.00 -11.50
N SER A 39 1.91 13.19 -10.70
CA SER A 39 1.36 12.10 -9.87
C SER A 39 0.73 10.98 -10.71
N CYS A 40 0.35 11.26 -11.96
CA CYS A 40 -0.19 10.29 -12.93
C CYS A 40 0.47 10.48 -14.30
N PRO A 41 0.98 9.42 -14.95
CA PRO A 41 1.04 8.03 -14.45
C PRO A 41 2.02 7.91 -13.28
N PRO A 42 1.76 6.99 -12.32
CA PRO A 42 2.69 6.77 -11.22
C PRO A 42 4.02 6.26 -11.75
N GLN A 43 5.11 6.54 -11.03
CA GLN A 43 6.41 5.96 -11.33
C GLN A 43 6.32 4.42 -11.39
N VAL A 44 7.00 3.85 -12.37
CA VAL A 44 7.10 2.40 -12.49
C VAL A 44 8.02 1.85 -11.39
N THR A 45 7.50 0.88 -10.65
CA THR A 45 8.15 0.13 -9.58
C THR A 45 8.01 -1.37 -9.88
N CYS A 46 8.78 -2.20 -9.18
CA CYS A 46 8.65 -3.66 -9.30
C CYS A 46 7.20 -4.14 -9.08
N ARG A 47 6.45 -3.47 -8.20
CA ARG A 47 5.08 -3.81 -7.84
C ARG A 47 4.03 -3.41 -8.89
N ASN A 48 4.26 -2.33 -9.65
CA ASN A 48 3.26 -1.78 -10.58
C ASN A 48 3.64 -1.84 -12.07
N ARG A 49 4.82 -2.36 -12.43
CA ARG A 49 5.33 -2.40 -13.81
C ARG A 49 4.45 -3.11 -14.85
N PHE A 50 3.55 -3.98 -14.41
CA PHE A 50 2.58 -4.66 -15.28
C PHE A 50 1.18 -4.04 -15.25
N ILE A 51 1.00 -2.93 -14.54
CA ILE A 51 -0.28 -2.27 -14.37
C ILE A 51 -0.37 -1.12 -15.37
N GLY A 52 -1.13 -1.33 -16.45
CA GLY A 52 -1.51 -0.26 -17.35
C GLY A 52 -2.30 0.80 -16.59
N THR A 53 -1.78 2.03 -16.53
CA THR A 53 -2.46 3.15 -15.88
C THR A 53 -2.92 4.14 -16.94
N SER A 54 -4.23 4.42 -16.97
CA SER A 54 -4.80 5.49 -17.79
C SER A 54 -5.00 6.73 -16.93
N CYS A 55 -4.55 7.89 -17.44
CA CYS A 55 -4.68 9.17 -16.76
C CYS A 55 -5.68 10.05 -17.50
N LEU A 56 -6.67 10.60 -16.79
CA LEU A 56 -7.73 11.42 -17.36
C LEU A 56 -7.34 12.91 -17.59
N LEU A 57 -6.04 13.23 -17.50
CA LEU A 57 -5.42 14.56 -17.72
C LEU A 57 -6.05 15.71 -16.93
N THR A 58 -5.44 16.11 -15.80
CA THR A 58 -5.65 17.44 -15.17
C THR A 58 -4.48 17.97 -14.32
N ASP A 59 -3.34 17.30 -14.21
CA ASP A 59 -2.25 17.78 -13.33
C ASP A 59 -1.21 18.55 -14.14
N GLU A 60 -1.40 19.87 -14.31
CA GLU A 60 -0.41 20.75 -14.96
C GLU A 60 0.86 20.91 -14.10
N THR A 61 0.78 20.54 -12.83
CA THR A 61 1.89 20.67 -11.88
C THR A 61 2.65 19.35 -11.75
N CYS A 62 3.98 19.45 -11.72
CA CYS A 62 4.87 18.34 -11.44
C CYS A 62 5.68 18.61 -10.17
N ASP A 63 5.99 17.55 -9.46
CA ASP A 63 6.83 17.59 -8.27
C ASP A 63 8.24 17.14 -8.61
N ASN A 64 9.24 17.89 -8.14
CA ASN A 64 10.63 17.47 -8.23
C ASN A 64 10.91 16.40 -7.19
N VAL A 65 11.10 15.16 -7.64
CA VAL A 65 11.37 14.00 -6.77
C VAL A 65 12.57 13.20 -7.29
N CYS A 66 13.14 12.38 -6.42
CA CYS A 66 14.17 11.43 -6.79
C CYS A 66 13.55 10.20 -7.47
N VAL A 67 13.83 10.06 -8.76
CA VAL A 67 13.42 8.91 -9.56
C VAL A 67 14.61 8.00 -9.81
N CYS A 68 14.35 6.71 -10.03
CA CYS A 68 15.40 5.80 -10.44
C CYS A 68 15.96 6.20 -11.81
N LYS A 69 17.29 6.13 -11.97
CA LYS A 69 17.95 6.38 -13.26
C LYS A 69 17.44 5.43 -14.35
N PRO A 70 17.56 5.79 -15.64
CA PRO A 70 17.11 4.96 -16.76
C PRO A 70 17.60 3.51 -16.67
N GLY A 71 16.69 2.56 -16.90
CA GLY A 71 16.96 1.12 -16.79
C GLY A 71 16.86 0.54 -15.38
N LEU A 72 16.56 1.37 -14.37
CA LEU A 72 16.31 0.93 -13.00
C LEU A 72 14.87 1.23 -12.59
N VAL A 73 14.32 0.36 -11.74
CA VAL A 73 12.99 0.50 -11.13
C VAL A 73 13.11 0.30 -9.62
N ARG A 74 12.20 0.91 -8.86
CA ARG A 74 12.24 0.83 -7.40
C ARG A 74 11.63 -0.49 -6.91
N ASN A 75 12.34 -1.22 -6.06
CA ASN A 75 11.83 -2.42 -5.39
C ASN A 75 11.06 -2.09 -4.10
N ASP A 76 10.49 -3.11 -3.43
CA ASP A 76 9.73 -2.95 -2.18
C ASP A 76 10.61 -2.51 -0.99
N ALA A 77 11.93 -2.72 -1.06
CA ALA A 77 12.89 -2.20 -0.09
C ALA A 77 13.25 -0.72 -0.32
N GLY A 78 12.74 -0.10 -1.39
CA GLY A 78 12.99 1.30 -1.75
C GLY A 78 14.25 1.52 -2.58
N GLU A 79 14.92 0.46 -3.03
CA GLU A 79 16.17 0.54 -3.81
C GLU A 79 15.90 0.54 -5.32
N CYS A 80 16.69 1.31 -6.08
CA CYS A 80 16.67 1.27 -7.54
C CYS A 80 17.50 0.07 -8.04
N VAL A 81 16.81 -0.90 -8.64
CA VAL A 81 17.38 -2.15 -9.15
C VAL A 81 17.04 -2.32 -10.64
N PRO A 82 17.85 -3.07 -11.41
CA PRO A 82 17.46 -3.50 -12.73
C PRO A 82 16.13 -4.27 -12.72
N GLU A 83 15.34 -4.13 -13.77
CA GLU A 83 13.99 -4.69 -13.83
C GLU A 83 13.97 -6.23 -13.69
N GLU A 84 14.99 -6.92 -14.17
CA GLU A 84 15.17 -8.36 -14.00
C GLU A 84 15.33 -8.80 -12.54
N GLN A 85 15.71 -7.89 -11.64
CA GLN A 85 15.86 -8.17 -10.21
C GLN A 85 14.56 -8.02 -9.42
N CYS A 86 13.49 -7.52 -10.05
CA CYS A 86 12.21 -7.35 -9.39
C CYS A 86 11.53 -8.67 -8.98
N ASP A 87 11.80 -9.76 -9.70
CA ASP A 87 11.26 -11.08 -9.39
C ASP A 87 12.23 -11.91 -8.51
N THR A 88 13.22 -11.25 -7.90
CA THR A 88 14.18 -11.87 -6.97
C THR A 88 13.94 -11.35 -5.56
N CYS A 89 13.89 -12.25 -4.59
CA CYS A 89 13.74 -11.89 -3.19
C CYS A 89 15.11 -11.83 -2.50
N PRO A 90 15.50 -10.67 -1.94
CA PRO A 90 16.78 -10.54 -1.26
C PRO A 90 16.74 -11.13 0.16
N GLY A 91 15.56 -11.27 0.77
CA GLY A 91 15.41 -11.81 2.11
C GLY A 91 15.63 -13.32 2.15
N ALA A 92 16.23 -13.78 3.25
CA ALA A 92 16.30 -15.21 3.53
C ALA A 92 14.89 -15.76 3.75
N HIS A 93 14.66 -16.98 3.26
CA HIS A 93 13.37 -17.68 3.39
C HIS A 93 12.20 -16.98 2.72
N GLU A 94 12.47 -16.30 1.61
CA GLU A 94 11.47 -15.68 0.76
C GLU A 94 11.40 -16.37 -0.60
N PHE A 95 10.25 -16.23 -1.25
CA PHE A 95 10.08 -16.56 -2.65
C PHE A 95 9.22 -15.50 -3.33
N PHE A 96 9.46 -15.31 -4.62
CA PHE A 96 8.70 -14.37 -5.42
C PHE A 96 7.51 -15.07 -6.07
N GLU A 97 6.32 -14.49 -5.95
CA GLU A 97 5.11 -15.02 -6.59
C GLU A 97 4.14 -13.88 -6.95
N CYS A 98 3.21 -14.15 -7.87
CA CYS A 98 1.98 -13.38 -8.00
C CYS A 98 0.89 -14.03 -7.14
N GLY A 99 0.77 -13.59 -5.89
CA GLY A 99 -0.01 -14.27 -4.86
C GLY A 99 -1.10 -13.42 -4.19
N SER A 100 -1.52 -13.87 -3.01
CA SER A 100 -2.54 -13.22 -2.18
C SER A 100 -2.10 -11.83 -1.70
N ALA A 101 -3.04 -10.96 -1.32
CA ALA A 101 -2.66 -9.66 -0.73
C ALA A 101 -1.87 -9.80 0.58
N CYS A 102 -2.17 -10.85 1.33
CA CYS A 102 -1.56 -11.16 2.62
C CYS A 102 -0.30 -12.02 2.42
N ASP A 103 0.72 -11.75 3.23
CA ASP A 103 1.81 -12.69 3.48
C ASP A 103 1.56 -13.40 4.83
N ASN A 104 2.44 -14.28 5.26
CA ASN A 104 2.48 -14.75 6.63
C ASN A 104 3.22 -13.72 7.49
N GLU A 105 2.54 -13.09 8.44
CA GLU A 105 3.14 -12.10 9.34
C GLU A 105 2.97 -12.55 10.79
N CYS A 106 4.05 -12.58 11.58
CA CYS A 106 3.99 -13.02 12.98
C CYS A 106 2.94 -12.26 13.80
N ALA A 107 2.67 -10.99 13.46
CA ALA A 107 1.71 -10.15 14.17
C ALA A 107 0.24 -10.51 13.91
N THR A 108 -0.07 -11.22 12.82
CA THR A 108 -1.46 -11.51 12.42
C THR A 108 -1.70 -12.95 11.99
N LEU A 109 -0.68 -13.82 12.08
CA LEU A 109 -0.69 -15.20 11.59
C LEU A 109 -1.87 -16.06 12.08
N ALA A 110 -2.33 -15.81 13.31
CA ALA A 110 -3.46 -16.52 13.91
C ALA A 110 -4.83 -16.11 13.31
N THR A 111 -4.94 -14.91 12.75
CA THR A 111 -6.19 -14.34 12.24
C THR A 111 -6.23 -14.23 10.72
N GLN A 112 -5.07 -14.07 10.07
CA GLN A 112 -4.92 -14.03 8.62
C GLN A 112 -3.55 -14.58 8.23
N ASN A 113 -3.47 -15.15 7.04
CA ASN A 113 -2.22 -15.64 6.46
C ASN A 113 -2.36 -15.69 4.94
N ARG A 114 -1.33 -16.18 4.23
CA ARG A 114 -1.33 -16.22 2.75
C ARG A 114 -2.51 -17.01 2.16
N THR A 115 -2.97 -18.08 2.83
CA THR A 115 -4.09 -18.93 2.35
C THR A 115 -5.45 -18.51 2.89
N HIS A 116 -5.47 -17.75 3.99
CA HIS A 116 -6.67 -17.23 4.66
C HIS A 116 -6.60 -15.70 4.70
N CYS A 117 -6.54 -15.09 3.51
CA CYS A 117 -6.51 -13.65 3.35
C CYS A 117 -7.93 -13.10 3.14
N PRO A 118 -8.43 -12.17 3.99
CA PRO A 118 -9.74 -11.57 3.80
C PRO A 118 -9.80 -10.62 2.59
N ILE A 119 -8.64 -10.19 2.09
CA ILE A 119 -8.50 -9.28 0.95
C ILE A 119 -8.38 -10.12 -0.33
N LYS A 120 -9.35 -9.99 -1.22
CA LYS A 120 -9.33 -10.62 -2.55
C LYS A 120 -9.10 -9.55 -3.62
N ASN A 121 -7.95 -9.64 -4.30
CA ASN A 121 -7.62 -8.75 -5.42
C ASN A 121 -7.93 -9.45 -6.74
N ILE A 122 -8.39 -8.68 -7.72
CA ILE A 122 -8.59 -9.12 -9.11
C ILE A 122 -7.23 -9.48 -9.73
N VAL A 123 -6.25 -8.59 -9.57
CA VAL A 123 -4.86 -8.84 -9.97
C VAL A 123 -4.08 -9.32 -8.76
N CYS A 124 -3.42 -10.47 -8.88
CA CYS A 124 -2.56 -11.00 -7.83
C CYS A 124 -1.41 -10.03 -7.48
N ASN A 125 -0.95 -10.09 -6.23
CA ASN A 125 0.11 -9.22 -5.75
C ASN A 125 1.46 -9.84 -6.09
N ARG A 126 2.21 -9.19 -6.97
CA ARG A 126 3.60 -9.53 -7.29
C ARG A 126 4.51 -8.93 -6.21
N LYS A 127 5.02 -9.78 -5.33
CA LYS A 127 5.93 -9.41 -4.24
C LYS A 127 6.65 -10.65 -3.70
N CYS A 128 7.55 -10.41 -2.75
CA CYS A 128 8.16 -11.47 -1.96
C CYS A 128 7.23 -11.92 -0.84
N TYR A 129 7.08 -13.24 -0.71
CA TYR A 129 6.35 -13.91 0.36
C TYR A 129 7.30 -14.73 1.20
N CYS A 130 7.00 -14.89 2.49
CA CYS A 130 7.70 -15.87 3.31
C CYS A 130 7.37 -17.29 2.84
N LEU A 131 8.40 -18.14 2.76
CA LEU A 131 8.26 -19.58 2.50
C LEU A 131 7.29 -20.22 3.50
N ASP A 132 6.69 -21.34 3.10
CA ASP A 132 5.84 -22.12 4.01
C ASP A 132 6.63 -22.56 5.25
N GLY A 133 6.05 -22.38 6.44
CA GLY A 133 6.76 -22.56 7.72
C GLY A 133 7.50 -21.32 8.23
N TYR A 134 7.51 -20.22 7.47
CA TYR A 134 8.08 -18.93 7.87
C TYR A 134 7.02 -17.82 7.90
N ALA A 135 7.25 -16.82 8.74
CA ALA A 135 6.43 -15.63 8.87
C ALA A 135 7.30 -14.39 9.10
N ARG A 136 6.85 -13.25 8.59
CA ARG A 136 7.54 -11.97 8.64
C ARG A 136 7.47 -11.38 10.04
N ASP A 137 8.61 -11.02 10.60
CA ASP A 137 8.72 -10.31 11.87
C ASP A 137 8.50 -8.79 11.70
N GLN A 138 8.56 -8.04 12.80
CA GLN A 138 8.38 -6.58 12.79
C GLN A 138 9.51 -5.82 12.09
N SER A 139 10.67 -6.47 11.90
CA SER A 139 11.81 -5.93 11.17
C SER A 139 11.75 -6.26 9.67
N GLY A 140 10.72 -7.01 9.24
CA GLY A 140 10.52 -7.39 7.85
C GLY A 140 11.20 -8.70 7.45
N ASN A 141 11.79 -9.46 8.37
CA ASN A 141 12.50 -10.71 8.07
C ASN A 141 11.56 -11.92 8.19
N CYS A 142 11.65 -12.86 7.25
CA CYS A 142 10.97 -14.15 7.35
C CYS A 142 11.71 -15.07 8.32
N ILE A 143 11.12 -15.30 9.48
CA ILE A 143 11.63 -16.20 10.53
C ILE A 143 10.75 -17.45 10.63
N PRO A 144 11.27 -18.58 11.12
CA PRO A 144 10.44 -19.76 11.39
C PRO A 144 9.25 -19.40 12.28
N VAL A 145 8.06 -19.93 11.96
CA VAL A 145 6.81 -19.58 12.68
C VAL A 145 6.90 -19.87 14.18
N GLU A 146 7.64 -20.91 14.59
CA GLU A 146 7.88 -21.21 16.01
C GLU A 146 8.68 -20.12 16.74
N LYS A 147 9.42 -19.26 16.03
CA LYS A 147 10.16 -18.12 16.58
C LYS A 147 9.35 -16.83 16.58
N CYS A 148 8.10 -16.84 16.13
CA CYS A 148 7.21 -15.71 16.35
C CYS A 148 6.96 -15.58 17.87
N HIS A 149 7.58 -14.58 18.50
CA HIS A 149 7.55 -14.34 19.96
C HIS A 149 6.16 -13.95 20.53
N ASN A 150 5.07 -14.20 19.79
CA ASN A 150 3.73 -13.72 20.10
C ASN A 150 2.63 -14.80 20.01
N HIS A 151 2.96 -16.09 20.13
CA HIS A 151 1.93 -17.13 20.22
C HIS A 151 1.02 -16.98 21.45
N ASP A 152 1.49 -16.35 22.54
CA ASP A 152 0.70 -16.16 23.77
C ASP A 152 0.24 -14.72 24.06
N SER A 153 0.79 -13.71 23.36
CA SER A 153 0.44 -12.29 23.60
C SER A 153 -0.58 -11.74 22.61
N ILE A 154 -0.85 -12.46 21.52
CA ILE A 154 -2.08 -12.30 20.76
C ILE A 154 -3.06 -13.34 21.30
N LYS A 155 -3.50 -13.14 22.55
CA LYS A 155 -4.95 -13.36 22.73
C LYS A 155 -5.58 -12.53 21.61
N PRO A 156 -6.65 -13.00 20.96
CA PRO A 156 -7.58 -12.04 20.37
C PRO A 156 -7.68 -10.91 21.39
N LYS A 157 -7.74 -9.65 20.97
CA LYS A 157 -8.50 -8.74 21.83
C LYS A 157 -9.86 -9.41 21.88
N GLU A 158 -10.05 -10.29 22.85
CA GLU A 158 -11.32 -10.80 23.29
C GLU A 158 -12.01 -9.49 23.55
N ASP A 159 -12.88 -9.16 22.60
CA ASP A 159 -13.63 -7.94 22.62
C ASP A 159 -14.44 -8.01 23.90
N THR A 160 -13.85 -7.47 24.97
CA THR A 160 -14.42 -7.49 26.31
C THR A 160 -15.54 -6.45 26.39
N ARG A 161 -16.04 -6.00 25.24
CA ARG A 161 -17.34 -5.34 25.09
C ARG A 161 -18.41 -6.28 24.55
N VAL A 162 -18.45 -7.53 25.03
CA VAL A 162 -19.77 -8.13 25.27
C VAL A 162 -20.37 -7.47 26.53
N ARG A 163 -20.67 -6.18 26.43
CA ARG A 163 -21.85 -5.67 27.13
C ARG A 163 -23.01 -6.02 26.22
N ARG A 164 -23.71 -7.09 26.60
CA ARG A 164 -25.07 -7.40 26.18
C ARG A 164 -25.97 -6.20 26.55
N HIS A 165 -25.96 -5.17 25.71
CA HIS A 165 -27.01 -4.16 25.67
C HIS A 165 -27.78 -4.39 24.39
N SER A 166 -28.85 -5.18 24.55
CA SER A 166 -30.03 -5.12 23.70
C SER A 166 -30.59 -3.70 23.77
N LEU A 167 -30.24 -2.84 22.82
CA LEU A 167 -30.93 -1.60 22.49
C LEU A 167 -30.66 -1.28 21.00
N THR A 168 -31.55 -1.77 20.13
CA THR A 168 -31.92 -1.22 18.82
C THR A 168 -30.86 -0.35 18.12
N HIS A 169 -29.85 -0.96 17.53
CA HIS A 169 -29.12 -0.33 16.43
C HIS A 169 -30.05 -0.27 15.21
N PRO A 170 -30.04 0.81 14.40
CA PRO A 170 -30.67 0.76 13.09
C PRO A 170 -29.97 -0.35 12.31
N SER A 171 -30.63 -1.50 12.21
CA SER A 171 -30.15 -2.60 11.39
C SER A 171 -29.95 -2.05 10.00
N CYS A 172 -28.78 -2.29 9.44
CA CYS A 172 -28.57 -2.13 8.02
C CYS A 172 -29.70 -2.85 7.27
N THR A 173 -30.28 -2.18 6.28
CA THR A 173 -31.49 -2.67 5.60
C THR A 173 -31.17 -3.75 4.57
N ASP A 174 -29.91 -3.76 4.11
CA ASP A 174 -29.41 -4.73 3.14
C ASP A 174 -28.76 -5.92 3.84
N GLU A 175 -29.05 -7.14 3.35
CA GLU A 175 -28.52 -8.38 3.92
C GLU A 175 -27.00 -8.54 3.78
N ASN A 176 -26.38 -7.81 2.83
CA ASN A 176 -24.95 -7.80 2.54
C ASN A 176 -24.26 -6.56 3.12
N GLU A 177 -24.92 -5.86 4.05
CA GLU A 177 -24.32 -4.80 4.85
C GLU A 177 -23.94 -5.30 6.26
N VAL A 178 -22.95 -4.63 6.84
CA VAL A 178 -22.60 -4.75 8.25
C VAL A 178 -22.50 -3.36 8.86
N TYR A 179 -23.10 -3.19 10.04
CA TYR A 179 -23.00 -1.94 10.80
C TYR A 179 -21.60 -1.84 11.41
N THR A 180 -20.96 -0.70 11.25
CA THR A 180 -19.65 -0.40 11.83
C THR A 180 -19.67 0.94 12.55
N ASP A 181 -18.93 1.04 13.65
CA ASP A 181 -18.66 2.31 14.33
C ASP A 181 -17.62 3.17 13.58
N CYS A 182 -16.88 2.57 12.64
CA CYS A 182 -15.93 3.28 11.77
C CYS A 182 -16.17 2.94 10.30
N LYS A 183 -16.99 3.77 9.66
CA LYS A 183 -17.15 3.93 8.22
C LYS A 183 -16.35 5.15 7.78
N LYS A 184 -15.47 4.94 6.79
CA LYS A 184 -14.84 6.00 5.99
C LYS A 184 -15.51 6.06 4.62
N ASN A 185 -15.47 7.21 3.96
CA ASN A 185 -16.04 7.35 2.61
C ASN A 185 -15.00 7.06 1.51
N CYS A 186 -13.73 6.92 1.88
CA CYS A 186 -12.63 6.65 0.97
C CYS A 186 -11.79 5.44 1.43
N PRO A 187 -11.51 4.46 0.55
CA PRO A 187 -12.10 4.32 -0.78
C PRO A 187 -13.62 4.07 -0.67
N PRO A 188 -14.42 4.46 -1.67
CA PRO A 188 -15.86 4.27 -1.60
C PRO A 188 -16.21 2.77 -1.64
N ASP A 189 -17.31 2.38 -1.00
CA ASP A 189 -17.87 1.02 -1.07
C ASP A 189 -18.68 0.78 -2.36
N THR A 190 -18.33 1.48 -3.45
CA THR A 190 -18.97 1.35 -4.76
C THR A 190 -18.10 0.57 -5.74
N CYS A 191 -18.70 0.00 -6.79
CA CYS A 191 -18.02 -0.77 -7.81
C CYS A 191 -16.95 0.04 -8.55
N LEU A 192 -17.08 1.38 -8.61
CA LEU A 192 -16.05 2.28 -9.13
C LEU A 192 -14.71 2.12 -8.40
N SER A 193 -14.70 1.71 -7.12
CA SER A 193 -13.49 1.41 -6.35
C SER A 193 -12.63 0.29 -6.91
N LEU A 194 -13.18 -0.56 -7.79
CA LEU A 194 -12.45 -1.64 -8.45
C LEU A 194 -11.58 -1.14 -9.60
N VAL A 195 -11.98 -0.04 -10.25
CA VAL A 195 -11.36 0.45 -11.49
C VAL A 195 -10.73 1.83 -11.35
N ALA A 196 -11.02 2.56 -10.28
CA ALA A 196 -10.50 3.90 -10.02
C ALA A 196 -9.61 3.94 -8.78
N ARG A 197 -8.56 4.78 -8.85
CA ARG A 197 -7.70 5.10 -7.71
C ARG A 197 -8.22 6.36 -7.00
N PHE A 198 -8.39 6.28 -5.68
CA PHE A 198 -8.86 7.39 -4.86
C PHE A 198 -7.74 7.90 -3.96
N LYS A 199 -7.55 9.22 -3.94
CA LYS A 199 -6.62 9.86 -3.01
C LYS A 199 -7.31 10.02 -1.66
N CYS A 200 -7.18 9.01 -0.80
CA CYS A 200 -7.81 9.01 0.52
C CYS A 200 -6.98 9.77 1.55
N ASP A 201 -7.65 10.56 2.37
CA ASP A 201 -7.05 11.18 3.55
C ASP A 201 -7.05 10.18 4.71
N GLY A 202 -5.86 9.76 5.14
CA GLY A 202 -5.70 8.86 6.28
C GLY A 202 -6.26 9.42 7.59
N SER A 203 -6.36 10.75 7.69
CA SER A 203 -6.88 11.47 8.85
C SER A 203 -8.40 11.63 8.87
N GLU A 204 -9.12 11.15 7.83
CA GLU A 204 -10.58 11.22 7.77
C GLU A 204 -11.20 10.57 9.03
N PRO A 205 -12.04 11.31 9.79
CA PRO A 205 -12.63 10.80 11.01
C PRO A 205 -13.66 9.70 10.71
N CYS A 206 -13.63 8.65 11.52
CA CYS A 206 -14.61 7.58 11.48
C CYS A 206 -16.02 8.11 11.75
N LYS A 207 -16.98 7.71 10.91
CA LYS A 207 -18.41 7.90 11.17
C LYS A 207 -19.06 6.55 11.42
N LYS A 208 -20.13 6.50 12.20
CA LYS A 208 -20.91 5.27 12.33
C LYS A 208 -21.79 5.06 11.10
N GLY A 209 -21.97 3.83 10.65
CA GLY A 209 -22.85 3.53 9.52
C GLY A 209 -22.71 2.11 8.96
N CYS A 210 -23.44 1.84 7.88
CA CYS A 210 -23.44 0.55 7.19
C CYS A 210 -22.40 0.55 6.04
N VAL A 211 -21.66 -0.55 5.93
CA VAL A 211 -20.71 -0.83 4.84
C VAL A 211 -20.99 -2.20 4.24
N CYS A 212 -20.66 -2.41 2.97
CA CYS A 212 -20.79 -3.73 2.35
C CYS A 212 -19.85 -4.75 3.01
N LYS A 213 -20.32 -6.00 3.13
CA LYS A 213 -19.51 -7.15 3.56
C LYS A 213 -18.35 -7.39 2.58
N PRO A 214 -17.24 -8.02 3.03
CA PRO A 214 -16.15 -8.40 2.13
C PRO A 214 -16.65 -9.20 0.92
N GLY A 215 -16.22 -8.81 -0.29
CA GLY A 215 -16.67 -9.42 -1.54
C GLY A 215 -17.92 -8.80 -2.16
N TYR A 216 -18.49 -7.76 -1.53
CA TYR A 216 -19.66 -7.03 -2.01
C TYR A 216 -19.36 -5.54 -2.15
N LEU A 217 -19.95 -4.90 -3.16
CA LEU A 217 -19.90 -3.47 -3.41
C LEU A 217 -21.26 -2.98 -3.92
N ARG A 218 -21.53 -1.68 -3.77
CA ARG A 218 -22.70 -1.04 -4.37
C ARG A 218 -22.41 -0.69 -5.82
N GLN A 219 -23.39 -0.76 -6.72
CA GLN A 219 -23.21 -0.12 -8.03
C GLN A 219 -23.03 1.39 -7.86
N ASP A 220 -23.91 2.00 -7.06
CA ASP A 220 -23.92 3.43 -6.76
C ASP A 220 -24.17 3.64 -5.26
N ILE A 221 -23.88 4.82 -4.71
CA ILE A 221 -23.90 5.08 -3.24
C ILE A 221 -25.21 4.69 -2.51
N ASN A 222 -26.33 4.63 -3.23
CA ASN A 222 -27.66 4.28 -2.70
C ASN A 222 -28.13 2.87 -3.08
N SER A 223 -27.37 2.12 -3.88
CA SER A 223 -27.79 0.78 -4.30
C SER A 223 -27.52 -0.26 -3.21
N PRO A 224 -28.26 -1.38 -3.24
CA PRO A 224 -27.90 -2.58 -2.49
C PRO A 224 -26.45 -3.03 -2.70
N CYS A 225 -25.90 -3.75 -1.73
CA CYS A 225 -24.59 -4.38 -1.84
C CYS A 225 -24.73 -5.65 -2.68
N LYS A 226 -23.99 -5.74 -3.79
CA LYS A 226 -23.97 -6.90 -4.68
C LYS A 226 -22.58 -7.52 -4.74
N PRO A 227 -22.46 -8.82 -5.04
CA PRO A 227 -21.17 -9.46 -5.27
C PRO A 227 -20.34 -8.69 -6.28
N ILE A 228 -19.03 -8.58 -6.04
CA ILE A 228 -18.10 -7.85 -6.92
C ILE A 228 -18.23 -8.29 -8.38
N CYS A 229 -18.42 -9.58 -8.65
CA CYS A 229 -18.60 -10.08 -10.02
C CYS A 229 -19.91 -9.69 -10.71
N LYS A 230 -20.85 -9.10 -9.96
CA LYS A 230 -22.06 -8.49 -10.51
C LYS A 230 -21.90 -6.98 -10.77
N CYS A 231 -20.75 -6.38 -10.45
CA CYS A 231 -20.44 -5.00 -10.83
C CYS A 231 -20.34 -4.83 -12.34
N ASP A 232 -20.83 -3.71 -12.86
CA ASP A 232 -20.77 -3.41 -14.29
C ASP A 232 -19.32 -3.28 -14.78
N GLU A 233 -18.48 -2.76 -13.90
CA GLU A 233 -17.03 -2.62 -14.00
C GLU A 233 -16.32 -3.98 -14.19
N MET A 234 -16.97 -5.09 -13.82
CA MET A 234 -16.41 -6.45 -13.89
C MET A 234 -16.95 -7.29 -15.05
N LYS A 235 -17.86 -6.76 -15.87
CA LYS A 235 -18.53 -7.52 -16.96
C LYS A 235 -17.58 -8.24 -17.92
N ASN A 236 -16.39 -7.67 -18.17
CA ASN A 236 -15.40 -8.21 -19.09
C ASN A 236 -14.21 -8.89 -18.39
N SER A 237 -14.19 -8.92 -17.06
CA SER A 237 -13.10 -9.55 -16.31
C SER A 237 -13.13 -11.07 -16.49
N GLY A 238 -11.96 -11.66 -16.73
CA GLY A 238 -11.78 -13.11 -16.78
C GLY A 238 -12.07 -13.80 -15.44
N ASP A 239 -11.91 -13.06 -14.35
CA ASP A 239 -11.97 -13.57 -12.97
C ASP A 239 -13.40 -13.82 -12.49
N CYS A 240 -14.38 -13.25 -13.20
CA CYS A 240 -15.80 -13.39 -12.91
C CYS A 240 -16.53 -14.38 -13.83
N LYS A 241 -15.78 -15.11 -14.68
CA LYS A 241 -16.35 -16.05 -15.66
C LYS A 241 -16.78 -17.40 -15.08
N GLU A 242 -16.53 -17.66 -13.79
CA GLU A 242 -16.87 -18.93 -13.14
C GLU A 242 -18.03 -18.83 -12.11
N GLN A 243 -18.86 -17.78 -12.15
CA GLN A 243 -19.98 -17.61 -11.19
C GLN A 243 -21.34 -17.31 -11.84
N SER A 244 -21.53 -17.71 -13.10
CA SER A 244 -22.82 -17.67 -13.82
C SER A 244 -23.47 -19.04 -13.86
#